data_AF-A0A6J4H2R3-F1
#
_entry.id   AF-A0A6J4H2R3-F1
#
_cell.length_a   1.000
_cell.length_b   1.000
_cell.length_c   1.000
_cell.angle_alpha   90.00
_cell.angle_beta   90.00
_cell.angle_gamma   90.00
#
_symmetry.space_group_name_H-M   'P 1'
#
loop_
_entity.id
_entity.type
_entity.pdbx_description
1 polymer ?
#
loop_
_entity_poly.entity_id
_entity_poly.type
_entity_poly.pdbx_seq_one_letter_code
_entity_poly.pdbx_strand_id
1 'polypeptide(L)'
;MSSTPDLPISRRGLPAGRRGVARTRDYLAPRVLVLNYDPIIEAEGGKRLNALLGFRDPRYLAPALAADLEQCSGGYVRMNLDEWKDLDIHPVKKDGFRYT
;
A
#
# COMPACT_ATOMS: atom_id res chain seq x y z
N MET A 1 -15.62 -44.06 68.67
CA MET A 1 -14.81 -42.84 68.87
C MET A 1 -13.81 -42.78 67.72
N SER A 2 -13.68 -41.81 66.83
CA SER A 2 -14.45 -40.63 66.44
C SER A 2 -14.07 -40.45 64.96
N SER A 3 -15.05 -40.43 64.07
CA SER A 3 -14.86 -40.26 62.63
C SER A 3 -14.81 -38.76 62.32
N THR A 4 -13.73 -38.30 61.70
CA THR A 4 -13.63 -36.96 61.11
C THR A 4 -13.67 -37.13 59.60
N PRO A 5 -14.60 -36.49 58.87
CA PRO A 5 -14.58 -36.52 57.41
C PRO A 5 -13.63 -35.44 56.88
N ASP A 6 -12.68 -35.81 56.03
CA ASP A 6 -11.89 -34.87 55.23
C ASP A 6 -12.79 -34.25 54.15
N LEU A 7 -12.84 -32.92 54.14
CA LEU A 7 -13.60 -32.11 53.17
C LEU A 7 -12.95 -32.18 51.78
N PRO A 8 -13.75 -32.19 50.68
CA PRO A 8 -13.18 -32.16 49.34
C PRO A 8 -12.55 -30.79 49.05
N ILE A 9 -11.26 -30.80 48.67
CA ILE A 9 -10.56 -29.64 48.14
C ILE A 9 -11.25 -29.23 46.83
N SER A 10 -12.00 -28.12 46.89
CA SER A 10 -12.59 -27.48 45.72
C SER A 10 -11.49 -27.11 44.73
N ARG A 11 -11.35 -27.85 43.63
CA ARG A 11 -10.63 -27.41 42.43
C ARG A 11 -11.43 -26.26 41.81
N ARG A 12 -11.25 -25.06 42.33
CA ARG A 12 -11.62 -23.81 41.66
C ARG A 12 -10.84 -23.82 40.34
N GLY A 13 -11.52 -24.16 39.24
CA GLY A 13 -10.93 -24.10 37.92
C GLY A 13 -10.33 -22.72 37.71
N LEU A 14 -9.02 -22.65 37.44
CA LEU A 14 -8.43 -21.46 36.85
C LEU A 14 -9.25 -21.15 35.60
N PRO A 15 -9.63 -19.87 35.35
CA PRO A 15 -10.30 -19.53 34.11
C PRO A 15 -9.43 -20.01 32.95
N ALA A 16 -10.02 -20.82 32.08
CA ALA A 16 -9.42 -21.22 30.82
C ALA A 16 -8.79 -19.98 30.18
N GLY A 17 -7.49 -20.10 29.86
CA GLY A 17 -6.68 -19.00 29.39
C GLY A 17 -7.41 -18.19 28.32
N ARG A 18 -7.29 -16.86 28.41
CA ARG A 18 -7.69 -15.95 27.34
C ARG A 18 -7.16 -16.54 26.03
N ARG A 19 -8.06 -17.02 25.17
CA ARG A 19 -7.73 -17.34 23.78
C ARG A 19 -7.01 -16.11 23.24
N GLY A 20 -5.75 -16.26 22.87
CA GLY A 20 -5.04 -15.19 22.18
C GLY A 20 -5.88 -14.84 20.97
N VAL A 21 -6.42 -13.61 20.95
CA VAL A 21 -6.98 -13.06 19.73
C VAL A 21 -5.80 -13.00 18.78
N ALA A 22 -5.83 -13.82 17.72
CA ALA A 22 -4.89 -13.67 16.63
C ALA A 22 -4.96 -12.20 16.22
N ARG A 23 -3.88 -11.45 16.40
CA ARG A 23 -3.80 -10.10 15.89
C ARG A 23 -3.82 -10.24 14.37
N THR A 24 -5.00 -10.07 13.77
CA THR A 24 -5.06 -9.72 12.35
C THR A 24 -4.17 -8.50 12.24
N ARG A 25 -3.05 -8.63 11.52
CA ARG A 25 -2.32 -7.44 11.09
C ARG A 25 -3.24 -6.79 10.08
N ASP A 26 -3.99 -5.79 10.53
CA ASP A 26 -4.71 -4.91 9.63
C ASP A 26 -3.67 -4.32 8.67
N TYR A 27 -3.89 -4.49 7.37
CA TYR A 27 -3.04 -3.92 6.34
C TYR A 27 -3.81 -2.76 5.70
N LEU A 28 -3.06 -1.76 5.21
CA LEU A 28 -3.60 -0.66 4.44
C LEU A 28 -3.58 -1.02 2.95
N ALA A 29 -4.74 -0.94 2.31
CA ALA A 29 -4.88 -1.18 0.87
C ALA A 29 -5.48 0.03 0.13
N PRO A 30 -4.72 1.14 0.02
CA PRO A 30 -5.21 2.34 -0.65
C PRO A 30 -5.41 2.08 -2.15
N ARG A 31 -6.52 2.61 -2.67
CA ARG A 31 -6.82 2.69 -4.10
C ARG A 31 -6.12 3.92 -4.68
N VAL A 32 -5.28 3.73 -5.68
CA VAL A 32 -4.40 4.76 -6.24
C VAL A 32 -4.79 5.04 -7.69
N LEU A 33 -5.02 6.31 -8.00
CA LEU A 33 -5.08 6.85 -9.34
C LEU A 33 -3.68 7.36 -9.73
N VAL A 34 -3.14 6.83 -10.83
CA VAL A 34 -1.88 7.30 -11.40
C VAL A 34 -2.15 8.35 -12.46
N LEU A 35 -1.58 9.54 -12.27
CA LEU A 35 -1.56 10.61 -13.27
C LEU A 35 -0.16 10.70 -13.88
N ASN A 36 -0.01 10.18 -15.09
CA ASN A 36 1.24 10.23 -15.85
C ASN A 36 1.22 11.45 -16.79
N TYR A 37 1.98 12.48 -16.45
CA TYR A 37 2.13 13.67 -17.30
C TYR A 37 3.21 13.40 -18.35
N ASP A 38 2.77 13.07 -19.56
CA ASP A 38 3.64 12.65 -20.65
C ASP A 38 3.22 13.36 -21.95
N PRO A 39 3.42 14.68 -22.03
CA PRO A 39 2.94 15.48 -23.17
C PRO A 39 3.61 15.07 -24.48
N ILE A 40 2.90 15.27 -25.57
CA ILE A 40 3.41 15.19 -26.94
C ILE A 40 4.20 16.46 -27.23
N ILE A 41 5.44 16.29 -27.67
CA ILE A 41 6.35 17.39 -28.02
C ILE A 41 6.34 17.56 -29.54
N GLU A 42 5.46 18.43 -30.02
CA GLU A 42 5.24 18.67 -31.46
C GLU A 42 6.52 19.10 -32.19
N ALA A 43 7.32 19.97 -31.56
CA ALA A 43 8.59 20.44 -32.11
C ALA A 43 9.63 19.33 -32.32
N GLU A 44 9.48 18.18 -31.65
CA GLU A 44 10.39 17.04 -31.69
C GLU A 44 9.80 15.86 -32.49
N GLY A 45 8.93 16.18 -33.45
CA GLY A 45 8.29 15.21 -34.34
C GLY A 45 7.15 14.44 -33.66
N GLY A 46 6.46 15.06 -32.70
CA GLY A 46 5.29 14.48 -32.03
C GLY A 46 5.62 13.34 -31.07
N LYS A 47 6.84 13.30 -30.54
CA LYS A 47 7.25 12.28 -29.56
C LYS A 47 6.67 12.60 -28.18
N ARG A 48 6.28 11.56 -27.43
CA ARG A 48 6.00 11.69 -26.00
C ARG A 48 7.25 12.08 -25.23
N LEU A 49 7.08 12.88 -24.19
CA LEU A 49 8.18 13.41 -23.35
C LEU A 49 9.07 12.30 -22.80
N ASN A 50 8.49 11.20 -22.32
CA ASN A 50 9.25 10.07 -21.78
C ASN A 50 10.20 9.45 -22.82
N ALA A 51 9.73 9.28 -24.06
CA ALA A 51 10.48 8.70 -25.15
C ALA A 51 11.57 9.66 -25.65
N LEU A 52 11.23 10.96 -25.73
CA LEU A 52 12.18 12.00 -26.09
C LEU A 52 13.36 12.08 -25.11
N LEU A 53 13.08 11.99 -23.81
CA LEU A 53 14.09 12.11 -22.75
C LEU A 53 14.72 10.77 -22.33
N GLY A 54 14.29 9.66 -22.93
CA GLY A 54 14.78 8.32 -22.58
C GLY A 54 14.40 7.88 -21.16
N PHE A 55 13.29 8.40 -20.62
CA PHE A 55 12.78 8.00 -19.31
C PHE A 55 12.20 6.59 -19.37
N ARG A 56 12.38 5.83 -18.29
CA ARG A 56 11.80 4.50 -18.18
C ARG A 56 10.28 4.61 -18.08
N ASP A 57 9.59 3.71 -18.78
CA ASP A 57 8.13 3.69 -18.84
C ASP A 57 7.52 3.55 -17.43
N PRO A 58 6.71 4.54 -16.99
CA PRO A 58 6.03 4.51 -15.69
C PRO A 58 5.17 3.28 -15.46
N ARG A 59 4.65 2.64 -16.52
CA ARG A 59 3.88 1.39 -16.43
C ARG A 59 4.69 0.24 -15.82
N TYR A 60 6.01 0.29 -15.88
CA TYR A 60 6.89 -0.64 -15.16
C TYR A 60 7.33 -0.11 -13.80
N LEU A 61 7.58 1.20 -13.70
CA LEU A 61 8.08 1.81 -12.45
C LEU A 61 7.05 1.79 -11.33
N ALA A 62 5.78 2.12 -11.61
CA ALA A 62 4.76 2.23 -10.57
C ALA A 62 4.42 0.87 -9.92
N PRO A 63 4.24 -0.24 -10.66
CA PRO A 63 4.06 -1.57 -10.05
C PRO A 63 5.28 -2.03 -9.25
N ALA A 64 6.49 -1.75 -9.74
CA ALA A 64 7.73 -2.06 -9.00
C ALA A 64 7.80 -1.30 -7.67
N LEU A 65 7.47 0.00 -7.70
CA LEU A 65 7.38 0.81 -6.48
C LEU A 65 6.33 0.27 -5.49
N ALA A 66 5.18 -0.19 -5.99
CA ALA A 66 4.15 -0.80 -5.14
C ALA A 66 4.66 -2.09 -4.47
N ALA A 67 5.37 -2.94 -5.22
CA ALA A 67 5.99 -4.15 -4.69
C ALA A 67 7.09 -3.83 -3.66
N ASP A 68 7.95 -2.86 -3.94
CA ASP A 68 9.01 -2.42 -3.02
C ASP A 68 8.42 -1.87 -1.72
N LEU A 69 7.31 -1.12 -1.80
CA LEU A 69 6.62 -0.60 -0.61
C LEU A 69 5.98 -1.70 0.21
N GLU A 70 5.37 -2.70 -0.43
CA GLU A 70 4.84 -3.88 0.26
C GLU A 70 5.97 -4.63 0.98
N GLN A 71 7.10 -4.86 0.31
CA GLN A 71 8.25 -5.53 0.89
C GLN A 71 8.83 -4.75 2.08
N CYS A 72 9.14 -3.46 1.90
CA CYS A 72 9.78 -2.64 2.92
C CYS A 72 8.87 -2.39 4.14
N SER A 73 7.55 -2.42 3.95
CA SER A 73 6.58 -2.30 5.04
C SER A 73 6.27 -3.62 5.75
N GLY A 74 6.88 -4.74 5.34
CA GLY A 74 6.59 -6.07 5.90
C GLY A 74 5.16 -6.54 5.58
N GLY A 75 4.62 -6.12 4.43
CA GLY A 75 3.27 -6.45 3.97
C GLY A 75 2.15 -5.60 4.58
N TYR A 76 2.50 -4.53 5.32
CA TYR A 76 1.51 -3.64 5.94
C TYR A 76 0.82 -2.70 4.93
N VAL A 77 1.54 -2.22 3.91
CA VAL A 77 0.96 -1.39 2.84
C VAL A 77 0.90 -2.18 1.54
N ARG A 78 -0.29 -2.27 0.94
CA ARG A 78 -0.55 -2.97 -0.32
C ARG A 78 -1.31 -2.06 -1.26
N MET A 79 -0.58 -1.21 -2.00
CA MET A 79 -1.20 -0.22 -2.88
C MET A 79 -1.85 -0.88 -4.10
N ASN A 80 -3.08 -0.50 -4.42
CA ASN A 80 -3.79 -0.95 -5.61
C ASN A 80 -3.79 0.16 -6.66
N LEU A 81 -3.10 -0.05 -7.79
CA LEU A 81 -3.07 0.89 -8.91
C LEU A 81 -4.34 0.72 -9.77
N ASP A 82 -5.43 1.32 -9.33
CA ASP A 82 -6.77 1.04 -9.87
C ASP A 82 -7.13 1.82 -11.13
N GLU A 83 -6.53 3.00 -11.31
CA GLU A 83 -6.82 3.84 -12.47
C GLU A 83 -5.52 4.50 -12.95
N TRP A 84 -5.43 4.66 -14.27
CA TRP A 84 -4.29 5.27 -14.92
C TRP A 84 -4.74 6.29 -15.95
N LYS A 85 -4.17 7.50 -15.89
CA LYS A 85 -4.37 8.55 -16.89
C LYS A 85 -3.04 9.01 -17.44
N ASP A 86 -2.85 8.78 -18.72
CA ASP A 86 -1.78 9.40 -19.49
C ASP A 86 -2.30 10.77 -19.98
N LEU A 87 -1.65 11.82 -19.51
CA LEU A 87 -2.06 13.20 -19.67
C LEU A 87 -1.15 13.86 -20.69
N ASP A 88 -1.74 14.31 -21.79
CA ASP A 88 -1.07 15.10 -22.83
C ASP A 88 -0.95 16.58 -22.44
N ILE A 89 -0.44 16.82 -21.24
CA ILE A 89 -0.30 18.15 -20.68
C ILE A 89 0.93 18.21 -19.78
N HIS A 90 1.59 19.37 -19.72
CA HIS A 90 2.51 19.66 -18.63
C HIS A 90 1.75 20.00 -17.35
N PRO A 91 2.23 19.57 -16.16
CA PRO A 91 1.64 19.99 -14.90
C PRO A 91 1.90 21.48 -14.63
N VAL A 92 0.99 22.12 -13.91
CA VAL A 92 1.16 23.50 -13.42
C VAL A 92 2.19 23.47 -12.29
N LYS A 93 3.25 24.28 -12.40
CA LYS A 93 4.26 24.44 -11.34
C LYS A 93 3.73 25.30 -10.20
N LYS A 94 4.41 25.28 -9.04
CA LYS A 94 3.96 25.98 -7.82
C LYS A 94 3.80 27.50 -8.00
N ASP A 95 4.54 28.08 -8.93
CA ASP A 95 4.50 29.49 -9.33
C ASP A 95 3.36 29.81 -10.33
N GLY A 96 2.56 28.82 -10.70
CA GLY A 96 1.51 28.95 -11.71
C GLY A 96 2.01 28.81 -13.15
N PHE A 97 3.31 28.68 -13.38
CA PHE A 97 3.84 28.50 -14.72
C PHE A 97 3.54 27.10 -15.27
N ARG A 98 3.20 27.02 -16.55
CA ARG A 98 2.97 25.76 -17.27
C ARG A 98 3.57 25.83 -18.66
N TYR A 99 4.35 24.81 -19.03
CA TYR A 99 4.88 24.66 -20.39
C TYR A 99 3.74 24.30 -21.36
N THR A 100 3.85 24.79 -22.59
CA THR A 100 2.91 24.57 -23.70
C THR A 100 3.63 24.00 -24.90
#